data_AF-A0A958X1G1-F1
#
_entry.id   AF-A0A958X1G1-F1
#
_cell.length_a   1.000
_cell.length_b   1.000
_cell.length_c   1.000
_cell.angle_alpha   90.00
_cell.angle_beta   90.00
_cell.angle_gamma   90.00
#
_symmetry.space_group_name_H-M   'P 1'
#
loop_
_entity.id
_entity.type
_entity.pdbx_description
1 polymer ?
#
loop_
_entity_poly.entity_id
_entity_poly.type
_entity_poly.pdbx_seq_one_letter_code
_entity_poly.pdbx_strand_id
1 'polypeptide(L)'
;MKNLIDLRYPIGHFEYGNVYTLDDTRKHIKTIASLPKNIKKVVKKFKGGELDKSYRQNGWTARQVIHHLADSHMNAYVRMKLTVTENTPVIKPYEEQRWAETEDSKHGSIKYSIKLLDALHQRWVLFLSSLDEEDLERAFYHPVTKRSFQLQEAIALYAWHGMHHLAHIQLVAHSKKLKFKKFASGTKAESSTDSSTAKVETKTTGKRKKRVMSEEHKEKIRAAHAARKAIKEVQEASPDAAPKRRGRPATVKTVEAPKRKRRTKAEMEAYKAEQAAKPKLSRVEILEKARAARKASAAGNTASKTTGKKRGRPASAKATEAPKRKRRTKAEMEAYKAEQATKPKLSRAEILEKARAARKANKKKK
;
A
#
# COMPACT_ATOMS: atom_id res chain seq x y z
N MET A 1 -16.77 28.71 -8.80
CA MET A 1 -16.56 27.57 -7.87
C MET A 1 -15.49 26.67 -8.49
N LYS A 2 -14.46 26.24 -7.76
CA LYS A 2 -13.52 25.23 -8.29
C LYS A 2 -14.29 23.94 -8.56
N ASN A 3 -14.09 23.31 -9.71
CA ASN A 3 -14.85 22.12 -10.07
C ASN A 3 -14.53 21.00 -9.07
N LEU A 4 -15.52 20.19 -8.67
CA LEU A 4 -15.31 19.10 -7.70
C LEU A 4 -14.25 18.08 -8.17
N ILE A 5 -14.10 17.96 -9.49
CA ILE A 5 -13.06 17.16 -10.16
C ILE A 5 -11.66 17.72 -9.85
N ASP A 6 -11.50 19.06 -9.86
CA ASP A 6 -10.23 19.74 -9.60
C ASP A 6 -9.73 19.50 -8.17
N LEU A 7 -10.64 19.33 -7.21
CA LEU A 7 -10.28 19.04 -5.82
C LEU A 7 -9.93 17.58 -5.59
N ARG A 8 -10.48 16.66 -6.40
CA ARG A 8 -10.16 15.22 -6.33
C ARG A 8 -8.86 14.89 -7.07
N TYR A 9 -8.51 15.65 -8.10
CA TYR A 9 -7.29 15.47 -8.89
C TYR A 9 -6.56 16.81 -9.10
N PRO A 10 -6.02 17.43 -8.03
CA PRO A 10 -5.44 18.79 -8.07
C PRO A 10 -4.20 18.93 -8.94
N ILE A 11 -3.60 17.81 -9.37
CA ILE A 11 -2.45 17.77 -10.28
C ILE A 11 -2.73 16.94 -11.55
N GLY A 12 -4.00 16.66 -11.85
CA GLY A 12 -4.40 15.77 -12.94
C GLY A 12 -4.35 14.28 -12.58
N HIS A 13 -4.70 13.43 -13.55
CA HIS A 13 -4.63 11.98 -13.44
C HIS A 13 -3.23 11.45 -13.77
N PHE A 14 -2.90 10.27 -13.24
CA PHE A 14 -1.76 9.51 -13.74
C PHE A 14 -2.10 8.91 -15.10
N GLU A 15 -1.19 9.08 -16.05
CA GLU A 15 -1.28 8.49 -17.39
C GLU A 15 -0.55 7.14 -17.39
N TYR A 16 -1.30 6.08 -17.60
CA TYR A 16 -0.80 4.71 -17.62
C TYR A 16 -0.28 4.31 -19.00
N GLY A 17 0.62 3.32 -19.02
CA GLY A 17 1.18 2.77 -20.27
C GLY A 17 2.26 3.63 -20.91
N ASN A 18 2.72 4.67 -20.20
CA ASN A 18 3.88 5.45 -20.62
C ASN A 18 5.17 4.62 -20.46
N VAL A 19 6.08 4.79 -21.41
CA VAL A 19 7.45 4.27 -21.32
C VAL A 19 8.30 5.30 -20.60
N TYR A 20 9.14 4.86 -19.67
CA TYR A 20 9.97 5.73 -18.85
C TYR A 20 11.43 5.41 -19.05
N THR A 21 12.23 6.42 -19.35
CA THR A 21 13.69 6.24 -19.44
C THR A 21 14.29 6.02 -18.05
N LEU A 22 15.56 5.61 -18.00
CA LEU A 22 16.31 5.61 -16.76
C LEU A 22 16.38 6.99 -16.10
N ASP A 23 16.48 8.07 -16.88
CA ASP A 23 16.54 9.42 -16.32
C ASP A 23 15.18 9.83 -15.71
N ASP A 24 14.06 9.49 -16.38
CA ASP A 24 12.72 9.68 -15.82
C ASP A 24 12.56 8.89 -14.51
N THR A 25 12.99 7.63 -14.50
CA THR A 25 12.96 6.78 -13.31
C THR A 25 13.77 7.41 -12.17
N ARG A 26 14.98 7.92 -12.45
CA ARG A 26 15.80 8.62 -11.45
C ARG A 26 15.14 9.92 -10.95
N LYS A 27 14.45 10.67 -11.81
CA LYS A 27 13.65 11.84 -11.41
C LYS A 27 12.50 11.44 -10.49
N HIS A 28 11.77 10.37 -10.81
CA HIS A 28 10.68 9.85 -9.98
C HIS A 28 11.17 9.37 -8.61
N ILE A 29 12.32 8.68 -8.55
CA ILE A 29 12.95 8.28 -7.28
C ILE A 29 13.27 9.50 -6.42
N LYS A 30 13.81 10.58 -7.02
CA LYS A 30 14.06 11.86 -6.30
C LYS A 30 12.76 12.48 -5.78
N THR A 31 11.67 12.43 -6.56
CA THR A 31 10.35 12.89 -6.13
C THR A 31 9.85 12.12 -4.91
N ILE A 32 9.93 10.78 -4.93
CA ILE A 32 9.61 9.92 -3.78
C ILE A 32 10.47 10.31 -2.57
N ALA A 33 11.80 10.46 -2.75
CA ALA A 33 12.71 10.82 -1.67
C ALA A 33 12.35 12.13 -0.97
N SER A 34 11.82 13.12 -1.73
CA SER A 34 11.49 14.45 -1.21
C SER A 34 10.17 14.52 -0.43
N LEU A 35 9.27 13.55 -0.63
CA LEU A 35 7.88 13.61 -0.14
C LEU A 35 7.77 13.78 1.39
N PRO A 36 8.47 13.01 2.25
CA PRO A 36 8.32 13.14 3.71
C PRO A 36 8.70 14.54 4.21
N LYS A 37 9.76 15.12 3.63
CA LYS A 37 10.19 16.49 3.95
C LYS A 37 9.15 17.52 3.51
N ASN A 38 8.52 17.32 2.35
CA ASN A 38 7.51 18.24 1.84
C ASN A 38 6.22 18.18 2.69
N ILE A 39 5.78 16.99 3.12
CA ILE A 39 4.66 16.85 4.06
C ILE A 39 4.97 17.57 5.37
N LYS A 40 6.16 17.33 5.97
CA LYS A 40 6.61 18.01 7.19
C LYS A 40 6.53 19.54 7.04
N LYS A 41 6.95 20.09 5.89
CA LYS A 41 6.89 21.54 5.63
C LYS A 41 5.46 22.08 5.56
N VAL A 42 4.54 21.36 4.93
CA VAL A 42 3.14 21.79 4.79
C VAL A 42 2.44 21.71 6.15
N VAL A 43 2.57 20.60 6.87
CA VAL A 43 1.95 20.38 8.18
C VAL A 43 2.47 21.35 9.24
N LYS A 44 3.73 21.79 9.17
CA LYS A 44 4.26 22.83 10.08
C LYS A 44 3.49 24.15 10.02
N LYS A 45 2.79 24.41 8.92
CA LYS A 45 1.96 25.62 8.76
C LYS A 45 0.54 25.42 9.29
N PHE A 46 0.18 24.21 9.69
CA PHE A 46 -1.18 23.92 10.11
C PHE A 46 -1.50 24.59 11.45
N LYS A 47 -2.69 25.17 11.55
CA LYS A 47 -3.26 25.68 12.80
C LYS A 47 -4.20 24.65 13.43
N GLY A 48 -4.66 24.93 14.66
CA GLY A 48 -5.55 24.05 15.40
C GLY A 48 -6.74 23.56 14.57
N GLY A 49 -6.95 22.24 14.57
CA GLY A 49 -8.06 21.58 13.88
C GLY A 49 -7.88 21.33 12.37
N GLU A 50 -6.84 21.84 11.71
CA GLU A 50 -6.67 21.63 10.26
C GLU A 50 -6.39 20.17 9.87
N LEU A 51 -5.77 19.40 10.76
CA LEU A 51 -5.57 17.97 10.54
C LEU A 51 -6.89 17.20 10.37
N ASP A 52 -7.96 17.68 10.99
CA ASP A 52 -9.27 17.02 11.02
C ASP A 52 -10.23 17.62 9.98
N LYS A 53 -9.75 18.57 9.16
CA LYS A 53 -10.50 19.10 8.01
C LYS A 53 -10.35 18.17 6.81
N SER A 54 -11.46 17.92 6.14
CA SER A 54 -11.48 17.20 4.86
C SER A 54 -10.93 18.06 3.72
N TYR A 55 -10.14 17.46 2.83
CA TYR A 55 -9.61 18.17 1.65
C TYR A 55 -10.68 18.51 0.59
N ARG A 56 -11.84 17.85 0.65
CA ARG A 56 -13.03 18.12 -0.17
C ARG A 56 -14.30 17.62 0.53
N GLN A 57 -15.47 18.00 0.05
CA GLN A 57 -16.72 17.42 0.55
C GLN A 57 -16.72 15.88 0.40
N ASN A 58 -17.07 15.17 1.47
CA ASN A 58 -17.04 13.70 1.56
C ASN A 58 -15.67 13.07 1.21
N GLY A 59 -14.59 13.83 1.39
CA GLY A 59 -13.21 13.35 1.28
C GLY A 59 -12.64 12.93 2.63
N TRP A 60 -11.40 12.48 2.61
CA TRP A 60 -10.63 12.20 3.81
C TRP A 60 -10.12 13.49 4.48
N THR A 61 -9.91 13.42 5.79
CA THR A 61 -9.19 14.47 6.52
C THR A 61 -7.72 14.51 6.12
N ALA A 62 -7.04 15.64 6.33
CA ALA A 62 -5.59 15.72 6.13
C ALA A 62 -4.83 14.65 6.95
N ARG A 63 -5.31 14.34 8.16
CA ARG A 63 -4.79 13.26 9.00
C ARG A 63 -4.88 11.91 8.31
N GLN A 64 -6.08 11.52 7.86
CA GLN A 64 -6.30 10.26 7.15
C GLN A 64 -5.43 10.16 5.88
N VAL A 65 -5.28 11.26 5.12
CA VAL A 65 -4.40 11.30 3.94
C VAL A 65 -2.93 11.03 4.30
N ILE A 66 -2.44 11.58 5.42
CA ILE A 66 -1.05 11.37 5.87
C ILE A 66 -0.84 9.93 6.34
N HIS A 67 -1.81 9.32 7.02
CA HIS A 67 -1.74 7.90 7.42
C HIS A 67 -1.78 6.99 6.19
N HIS A 68 -2.70 7.24 5.25
CA HIS A 68 -2.80 6.53 3.98
C HIS A 68 -1.50 6.55 3.18
N LEU A 69 -0.80 7.68 3.14
CA LEU A 69 0.49 7.76 2.46
C LEU A 69 1.51 6.76 3.04
N ALA A 70 1.55 6.58 4.37
CA ALA A 70 2.41 5.59 4.99
C ALA A 70 2.01 4.16 4.64
N ASP A 71 0.71 3.84 4.72
CA ASP A 71 0.18 2.50 4.42
C ASP A 71 0.40 2.12 2.96
N SER A 72 0.04 3.03 2.06
CA SER A 72 0.14 2.84 0.61
C SER A 72 1.60 2.64 0.18
N HIS A 73 2.52 3.44 0.72
CA HIS A 73 3.94 3.37 0.35
C HIS A 73 4.64 2.16 0.99
N MET A 74 4.19 1.71 2.16
CA MET A 74 4.68 0.46 2.76
C MET A 74 4.26 -0.76 1.93
N ASN A 75 3.00 -0.79 1.48
CA ASN A 75 2.53 -1.81 0.53
C ASN A 75 3.32 -1.75 -0.78
N ALA A 76 3.58 -0.55 -1.32
CA ALA A 76 4.38 -0.35 -2.52
C ALA A 76 5.79 -0.94 -2.40
N TYR A 77 6.48 -0.60 -1.30
CA TYR A 77 7.82 -1.09 -1.00
C TYR A 77 7.88 -2.63 -0.99
N VAL A 78 6.92 -3.26 -0.31
CA VAL A 78 6.83 -4.74 -0.26
C VAL A 78 6.56 -5.31 -1.65
N ARG A 79 5.62 -4.75 -2.40
CA ARG A 79 5.29 -5.21 -3.76
C ARG A 79 6.48 -5.15 -4.69
N MET A 80 7.23 -4.03 -4.69
CA MET A 80 8.41 -3.89 -5.54
C MET A 80 9.54 -4.84 -5.13
N LYS A 81 9.69 -5.15 -3.83
CA LYS A 81 10.60 -6.20 -3.37
C LYS A 81 10.21 -7.58 -3.91
N LEU A 82 8.92 -7.93 -3.86
CA LEU A 82 8.41 -9.17 -4.45
C LEU A 82 8.68 -9.20 -5.96
N THR A 83 8.44 -8.10 -6.68
CA THR A 83 8.68 -8.02 -8.13
C THR A 83 10.12 -8.32 -8.52
N VAL A 84 11.10 -7.85 -7.75
CA VAL A 84 12.53 -8.11 -8.02
C VAL A 84 12.95 -9.54 -7.61
N THR A 85 12.20 -10.20 -6.73
CA THR A 85 12.59 -11.49 -6.15
C THR A 85 11.75 -12.68 -6.60
N GLU A 86 10.65 -12.43 -7.32
CA GLU A 86 9.73 -13.44 -7.81
C GLU A 86 9.46 -13.23 -9.32
N ASN A 87 8.97 -14.27 -9.99
CA ASN A 87 8.58 -14.20 -11.39
C ASN A 87 7.14 -13.68 -11.50
N THR A 88 6.99 -12.42 -11.85
CA THR A 88 5.71 -11.72 -12.07
C THR A 88 4.67 -12.00 -10.97
N PRO A 89 4.94 -11.61 -9.71
CA PRO A 89 4.07 -11.96 -8.60
C PRO A 89 2.69 -11.31 -8.73
N VAL A 90 1.66 -12.05 -8.30
CA VAL A 90 0.31 -11.50 -8.11
C VAL A 90 0.27 -10.77 -6.77
N ILE A 91 0.17 -9.44 -6.80
CA ILE A 91 0.21 -8.66 -5.55
C ILE A 91 -1.11 -8.74 -4.79
N LYS A 92 -1.03 -8.56 -3.46
CA LYS A 92 -2.19 -8.47 -2.59
C LYS A 92 -2.80 -7.06 -2.61
N PRO A 93 -4.06 -6.89 -3.03
CA PRO A 93 -4.81 -5.65 -2.85
C PRO A 93 -5.15 -5.44 -1.37
N TYR A 94 -5.45 -4.19 -1.01
CA TYR A 94 -6.01 -3.84 0.30
C TYR A 94 -7.13 -2.81 0.12
N GLU A 95 -8.07 -2.81 1.06
CA GLU A 95 -9.22 -1.91 1.05
C GLU A 95 -8.84 -0.56 1.69
N GLU A 96 -8.19 0.33 0.94
CA GLU A 96 -7.69 1.62 1.43
C GLU A 96 -8.77 2.45 2.14
N GLN A 97 -10.01 2.41 1.64
CA GLN A 97 -11.15 3.12 2.23
C GLN A 97 -11.49 2.57 3.61
N ARG A 98 -11.30 1.27 3.85
CA ARG A 98 -11.53 0.67 5.18
C ARG A 98 -10.36 0.93 6.12
N TRP A 99 -9.14 1.01 5.61
CA TRP A 99 -7.95 1.32 6.41
C TRP A 99 -7.99 2.77 6.91
N ALA A 100 -8.40 3.71 6.05
CA ALA A 100 -8.58 5.11 6.46
C ALA A 100 -9.65 5.28 7.56
N GLU A 101 -10.56 4.31 7.72
CA GLU A 101 -11.65 4.35 8.69
C GLU A 101 -11.29 3.76 10.06
N THR A 102 -10.08 3.19 10.23
CA THR A 102 -9.61 2.68 11.52
C THR A 102 -9.38 3.80 12.54
N GLU A 103 -9.45 3.48 13.83
CA GLU A 103 -9.29 4.46 14.91
C GLU A 103 -7.93 5.16 14.88
N ASP A 104 -6.87 4.42 14.56
CA ASP A 104 -5.52 5.00 14.43
C ASP A 104 -5.41 5.93 13.21
N SER A 105 -6.09 5.63 12.11
CA SER A 105 -6.14 6.51 10.92
C SER A 105 -6.98 7.77 11.15
N LYS A 106 -8.04 7.69 11.95
CA LYS A 106 -8.92 8.84 12.24
C LYS A 106 -8.40 9.75 13.35
N HIS A 107 -7.68 9.20 14.32
CA HIS A 107 -7.36 9.92 15.55
C HIS A 107 -5.88 9.83 15.96
N GLY A 108 -5.11 8.95 15.33
CA GLY A 108 -3.70 8.76 15.62
C GLY A 108 -2.85 9.99 15.34
N SER A 109 -1.69 10.04 16.00
CA SER A 109 -0.72 11.11 15.77
C SER A 109 -0.04 10.93 14.42
N ILE A 110 -0.18 11.91 13.53
CA ILE A 110 0.52 11.95 12.24
C ILE A 110 2.05 11.90 12.37
N LYS A 111 2.61 12.20 13.55
CA LYS A 111 4.06 12.12 13.83
C LYS A 111 4.59 10.71 13.58
N TYR A 112 3.82 9.67 13.89
CA TYR A 112 4.23 8.28 13.65
C TYR A 112 4.31 7.98 12.15
N SER A 113 3.27 8.28 11.39
CA SER A 113 3.26 8.07 9.93
C SER A 113 4.32 8.90 9.22
N ILE A 114 4.57 10.14 9.64
CA ILE A 114 5.65 10.96 9.07
C ILE A 114 7.03 10.34 9.34
N LYS A 115 7.30 9.85 10.55
CA LYS A 115 8.57 9.17 10.88
C LYS A 115 8.71 7.86 10.13
N LEU A 116 7.64 7.07 10.06
CA LEU A 116 7.59 5.81 9.33
C LEU A 116 7.87 6.05 7.83
N LEU A 117 7.19 7.01 7.22
CA LEU A 117 7.36 7.36 5.81
C LEU A 117 8.80 7.85 5.53
N ASP A 118 9.39 8.63 6.43
CA ASP A 118 10.77 9.12 6.32
C ASP A 118 11.80 7.99 6.34
N ALA A 119 11.66 7.03 7.27
CA ALA A 119 12.55 5.86 7.35
C ALA A 119 12.32 4.89 6.17
N LEU A 120 11.05 4.65 5.84
CA LEU A 120 10.65 3.81 4.71
C LEU A 120 11.21 4.35 3.41
N HIS A 121 11.06 5.65 3.12
CA HIS A 121 11.53 6.26 1.88
C HIS A 121 13.05 6.24 1.77
N GLN A 122 13.79 6.36 2.87
CA GLN A 122 15.25 6.18 2.84
C GLN A 122 15.62 4.77 2.37
N ARG A 123 15.00 3.73 2.96
CA ARG A 123 15.22 2.34 2.53
C ARG A 123 14.73 2.06 1.12
N TRP A 124 13.59 2.64 0.75
CA TRP A 124 12.98 2.45 -0.55
C TRP A 124 13.84 3.08 -1.65
N VAL A 125 14.31 4.32 -1.45
CA VAL A 125 15.21 5.00 -2.39
C VAL A 125 16.53 4.26 -2.53
N LEU A 126 17.13 3.77 -1.43
CA LEU A 126 18.34 2.95 -1.52
C LEU A 126 18.11 1.69 -2.36
N PHE A 127 16.97 1.02 -2.15
CA PHE A 127 16.59 -0.16 -2.93
C PHE A 127 16.32 0.16 -4.41
N LEU A 128 15.57 1.21 -4.72
CA LEU A 128 15.27 1.58 -6.11
C LEU A 128 16.52 2.05 -6.85
N SER A 129 17.45 2.71 -6.15
CA SER A 129 18.70 3.20 -6.71
C SER A 129 19.74 2.09 -6.92
N SER A 130 19.52 0.90 -6.37
CA SER A 130 20.37 -0.27 -6.64
C SER A 130 19.99 -1.03 -7.90
N LEU A 131 18.75 -0.89 -8.38
CA LEU A 131 18.24 -1.68 -9.50
C LEU A 131 18.94 -1.33 -10.81
N ASP A 132 19.25 -2.36 -11.59
CA ASP A 132 19.69 -2.26 -12.98
C ASP A 132 18.49 -2.14 -13.94
N GLU A 133 18.75 -2.04 -15.24
CA GLU A 133 17.71 -1.88 -16.26
C GLU A 133 16.81 -3.12 -16.31
N GLU A 134 17.40 -4.31 -16.24
CA GLU A 134 16.69 -5.58 -16.28
C GLU A 134 15.77 -5.74 -15.06
N ASP A 135 16.22 -5.36 -13.86
CA ASP A 135 15.37 -5.34 -12.67
C ASP A 135 14.20 -4.36 -12.84
N LEU A 136 14.44 -3.18 -13.43
CA LEU A 136 13.43 -2.13 -13.63
C LEU A 136 12.35 -2.52 -14.66
N GLU A 137 12.66 -3.41 -15.60
CA GLU A 137 11.71 -3.97 -16.57
C GLU A 137 10.83 -5.07 -15.97
N ARG A 138 11.19 -5.63 -14.80
CA ARG A 138 10.37 -6.63 -14.11
C ARG A 138 9.01 -6.05 -13.77
N ALA A 139 7.99 -6.91 -13.79
CA ALA A 139 6.61 -6.53 -13.56
C ALA A 139 5.94 -7.34 -12.46
N PHE A 140 4.89 -6.77 -11.85
CA PHE A 140 3.95 -7.52 -11.02
C PHE A 140 2.54 -7.46 -11.63
N TYR A 141 1.71 -8.45 -11.34
CA TYR A 141 0.31 -8.48 -11.76
C TYR A 141 -0.62 -7.97 -10.65
N HIS A 142 -1.47 -7.00 -10.98
CA HIS A 142 -2.48 -6.48 -10.06
C HIS A 142 -3.85 -7.14 -10.32
N PRO A 143 -4.36 -7.97 -9.39
CA PRO A 143 -5.51 -8.84 -9.68
C PRO A 143 -6.86 -8.11 -9.77
N VAL A 144 -6.97 -6.87 -9.26
CA VAL A 144 -8.18 -6.04 -9.41
C VAL A 144 -8.23 -5.31 -10.75
N THR A 145 -7.17 -4.59 -11.11
CA THR A 145 -7.10 -3.85 -12.39
C THR A 145 -6.84 -4.76 -13.59
N LYS A 146 -6.46 -6.02 -13.35
CA LYS A 146 -6.13 -7.02 -14.38
C LYS A 146 -4.99 -6.58 -15.29
N ARG A 147 -4.04 -5.82 -14.73
CA ARG A 147 -2.88 -5.27 -15.46
C ARG A 147 -1.58 -5.66 -14.79
N SER A 148 -0.56 -5.87 -15.62
CA SER A 148 0.82 -5.94 -15.19
C SER A 148 1.42 -4.53 -15.15
N PHE A 149 2.22 -4.26 -14.12
CA PHE A 149 2.93 -3.00 -13.94
C PHE A 149 4.41 -3.28 -13.90
N GLN A 150 5.17 -2.72 -14.84
CA GLN A 150 6.62 -2.69 -14.76
C GLN A 150 7.06 -1.80 -13.59
N LEU A 151 8.23 -2.06 -13.02
CA LEU A 151 8.73 -1.27 -11.89
C LEU A 151 8.88 0.20 -12.24
N GLN A 152 9.31 0.55 -13.46
CA GLN A 152 9.43 1.95 -13.88
C GLN A 152 8.08 2.68 -13.84
N GLU A 153 7.02 2.10 -14.41
CA GLU A 153 5.65 2.65 -14.36
C GLU A 153 5.16 2.74 -12.90
N ALA A 154 5.42 1.71 -12.08
CA ALA A 154 5.04 1.72 -10.68
C ALA A 154 5.79 2.82 -9.88
N ILE A 155 7.07 3.05 -10.15
CA ILE A 155 7.85 4.13 -9.52
C ILE A 155 7.27 5.49 -9.91
N ALA A 156 6.94 5.69 -11.19
CA ALA A 156 6.28 6.91 -11.66
C ALA A 156 4.90 7.11 -11.00
N LEU A 157 4.09 6.04 -10.91
CA LEU A 157 2.79 6.06 -10.24
C LEU A 157 2.91 6.48 -8.78
N TYR A 158 3.89 5.96 -8.04
CA TYR A 158 4.07 6.32 -6.62
C TYR A 158 4.69 7.71 -6.43
N ALA A 159 5.48 8.20 -7.39
CA ALA A 159 5.90 9.60 -7.43
C ALA A 159 4.70 10.54 -7.62
N TRP A 160 3.82 10.24 -8.59
CA TRP A 160 2.57 10.96 -8.80
C TRP A 160 1.66 10.89 -7.57
N HIS A 161 1.42 9.69 -7.02
CA HIS A 161 0.57 9.45 -5.86
C HIS A 161 1.02 10.28 -4.65
N GLY A 162 2.34 10.32 -4.40
CA GLY A 162 2.92 11.17 -3.36
C GLY A 162 2.62 12.65 -3.57
N MET A 163 2.85 13.16 -4.78
CA MET A 163 2.59 14.58 -5.10
C MET A 163 1.10 14.91 -5.09
N HIS A 164 0.26 13.98 -5.53
CA HIS A 164 -1.20 14.08 -5.57
C HIS A 164 -1.77 14.26 -4.16
N HIS A 165 -1.37 13.40 -3.22
CA HIS A 165 -1.83 13.54 -1.84
C HIS A 165 -1.17 14.70 -1.10
N LEU A 166 0.07 15.06 -1.43
CA LEU A 166 0.66 16.31 -0.94
C LEU A 166 -0.18 17.53 -1.36
N ALA A 167 -0.68 17.54 -2.60
CA ALA A 167 -1.58 18.58 -3.08
C ALA A 167 -2.92 18.61 -2.33
N HIS A 168 -3.49 17.44 -1.98
CA HIS A 168 -4.66 17.39 -1.08
C HIS A 168 -4.38 17.99 0.30
N ILE A 169 -3.23 17.69 0.90
CA ILE A 169 -2.83 18.29 2.19
C ILE A 169 -2.65 19.81 2.05
N GLN A 170 -2.11 20.27 0.91
CA GLN A 170 -1.96 21.69 0.62
C GLN A 170 -3.29 22.41 0.43
N LEU A 171 -4.31 21.78 -0.15
CA LEU A 171 -5.67 22.34 -0.26
C LEU A 171 -6.24 22.68 1.12
N VAL A 172 -5.97 21.84 2.12
CA VAL A 172 -6.37 22.09 3.51
C VAL A 172 -5.61 23.30 4.09
N ALA A 173 -4.29 23.39 3.86
CA ALA A 173 -3.46 24.52 4.33
C ALA A 173 -3.75 25.87 3.64
N HIS A 174 -4.15 25.84 2.36
CA HIS A 174 -4.29 27.03 1.51
C HIS A 174 -5.73 27.17 1.00
N SER A 175 -6.71 27.15 1.91
CA SER A 175 -8.09 27.54 1.59
C SER A 175 -8.19 28.94 0.94
N LYS A 176 -7.08 29.69 0.82
CA LYS A 176 -6.89 30.83 -0.09
C LYS A 176 -5.61 30.67 -0.95
N LYS A 177 -5.81 30.43 -2.26
CA LYS A 177 -4.85 30.42 -3.41
C LYS A 177 -3.74 29.33 -3.41
N LEU A 178 -3.79 28.45 -4.43
CA LEU A 178 -2.73 27.48 -4.77
C LEU A 178 -2.37 27.61 -6.26
N LYS A 179 -1.06 27.62 -6.56
CA LYS A 179 -0.50 27.40 -7.89
C LYS A 179 0.17 26.02 -7.87
N PHE A 180 -0.40 25.04 -8.57
CA PHE A 180 0.21 23.73 -8.77
C PHE A 180 0.95 23.71 -10.11
N LYS A 181 2.20 23.22 -10.13
CA LYS A 181 2.89 22.90 -11.38
C LYS A 181 2.36 21.53 -11.84
N LYS A 182 1.90 21.40 -13.09
CA LYS A 182 1.46 20.11 -13.66
C LYS A 182 2.56 19.06 -13.42
N PHE A 183 2.17 17.86 -13.01
CA PHE A 183 3.07 16.72 -12.97
C PHE A 183 3.47 16.41 -14.42
N ALA A 184 4.76 16.48 -14.75
CA ALA A 184 5.23 16.15 -16.09
C ALA A 184 5.14 14.63 -16.25
N SER A 185 4.23 14.16 -17.11
CA SER A 185 4.33 12.82 -17.69
C SER A 185 5.53 12.79 -18.65
N GLY A 186 6.19 11.63 -18.74
CA GLY A 186 7.38 11.44 -19.57
C GLY A 186 7.17 11.93 -21.00
N THR A 187 8.22 12.48 -21.59
CA THR A 187 8.21 13.14 -22.89
C THR A 187 7.79 12.20 -24.03
N LYS A 188 6.83 12.65 -24.85
CA LYS A 188 6.81 12.32 -26.28
C LYS A 188 8.09 12.87 -26.91
N ALA A 189 8.75 12.04 -27.70
CA ALA A 189 9.89 12.44 -28.53
C ALA A 189 9.43 13.47 -29.56
N GLU A 190 10.11 14.61 -29.63
CA GLU A 190 10.24 15.42 -30.84
C GLU A 190 11.45 16.37 -30.71
N SER A 191 12.05 16.63 -31.86
CA SER A 191 13.43 17.05 -32.12
C SER A 191 13.76 18.51 -31.79
N SER A 192 15.05 18.73 -31.51
CA SER A 192 15.78 20.01 -31.55
C SER A 192 15.40 20.87 -32.78
N THR A 193 15.33 22.20 -32.70
CA THR A 193 16.49 23.12 -32.55
C THR A 193 16.04 24.45 -31.93
N ASP A 194 16.85 25.06 -31.07
CA ASP A 194 17.48 26.37 -31.34
C ASP A 194 18.34 26.83 -30.14
N SER A 195 19.42 27.50 -30.51
CA SER A 195 20.42 28.15 -29.69
C SER A 195 19.85 29.35 -28.91
N SER A 196 20.36 29.58 -27.70
CA SER A 196 20.76 30.93 -27.31
C SER A 196 21.60 30.90 -26.04
N THR A 197 22.68 31.64 -26.14
CA THR A 197 23.69 31.98 -25.16
C THR A 197 23.12 32.93 -24.10
N ALA A 198 23.38 32.66 -22.80
CA ALA A 198 23.39 33.71 -21.79
C ALA A 198 24.22 33.31 -20.56
N LYS A 199 25.02 34.28 -20.12
CA LYS A 199 26.11 34.25 -19.13
C LYS A 199 25.68 33.74 -17.74
N VAL A 200 26.58 32.96 -17.14
CA VAL A 200 26.55 32.58 -15.73
C VAL A 200 27.36 33.60 -14.93
N GLU A 201 26.70 34.35 -14.05
CA GLU A 201 27.36 35.05 -12.94
C GLU A 201 27.41 34.13 -11.71
N THR A 202 28.63 33.93 -11.22
CA THR A 202 28.98 33.12 -10.06
C THR A 202 28.74 33.94 -8.77
N LYS A 203 27.87 33.42 -7.88
CA LYS A 203 27.90 33.79 -6.46
C LYS A 203 28.10 32.56 -5.59
N THR A 204 29.25 32.56 -4.94
CA THR A 204 29.78 31.66 -3.93
C THR A 204 28.84 31.51 -2.74
N THR A 205 28.36 30.29 -2.48
CA THR A 205 27.83 29.88 -1.17
C THR A 205 28.22 28.44 -0.85
N GLY A 206 28.55 28.20 0.42
CA GLY A 206 29.37 27.10 0.92
C GLY A 206 29.01 25.67 0.45
N LYS A 207 30.08 24.91 0.21
CA LYS A 207 30.11 23.52 -0.26
C LYS A 207 29.43 22.59 0.75
N ARG A 208 28.12 22.40 0.62
CA ARG A 208 27.37 21.33 1.31
C ARG A 208 27.86 19.98 0.77
N LYS A 209 28.56 19.19 1.59
CA LYS A 209 29.01 17.84 1.24
C LYS A 209 27.81 17.01 0.74
N LYS A 210 27.75 16.73 -0.57
CA LYS A 210 26.84 15.72 -1.14
C LYS A 210 27.16 14.42 -0.43
N ARG A 211 26.18 13.81 0.24
CA ARG A 211 26.31 12.44 0.76
C ARG A 211 26.26 11.51 -0.45
N VAL A 212 27.42 11.26 -1.05
CA VAL A 212 27.61 10.26 -2.10
C VAL A 212 27.76 8.91 -1.39
N MET A 213 27.05 7.88 -1.87
CA MET A 213 27.22 6.52 -1.37
C MET A 213 28.69 6.11 -1.56
N SER A 214 29.32 5.57 -0.50
CA SER A 214 30.72 5.13 -0.58
C SER A 214 30.88 4.06 -1.65
N GLU A 215 32.05 4.01 -2.31
CA GLU A 215 32.35 2.97 -3.29
C GLU A 215 32.20 1.57 -2.70
N GLU A 216 32.58 1.38 -1.44
CA GLU A 216 32.34 0.14 -0.69
C GLU A 216 30.86 -0.25 -0.63
N HIS A 217 29.95 0.73 -0.47
CA HIS A 217 28.52 0.46 -0.47
C HIS A 217 28.01 0.16 -1.88
N LYS A 218 28.54 0.81 -2.92
CA LYS A 218 28.22 0.50 -4.32
C LYS A 218 28.72 -0.89 -4.72
N GLU A 219 29.88 -1.30 -4.21
CA GLU A 219 30.45 -2.62 -4.44
C GLU A 219 29.64 -3.70 -3.72
N LYS A 220 29.22 -3.47 -2.47
CA LYS A 220 28.27 -4.34 -1.76
C LYS A 220 26.95 -4.50 -2.50
N ILE A 221 26.47 -3.43 -3.14
CA ILE A 221 25.28 -3.49 -4.00
C ILE A 221 25.58 -4.32 -5.25
N ARG A 222 26.66 -4.05 -6.00
CA ARG A 222 27.07 -4.83 -7.17
C ARG A 222 27.24 -6.32 -6.86
N ALA A 223 27.87 -6.66 -5.74
CA ALA A 223 28.03 -8.03 -5.27
C ALA A 223 26.67 -8.69 -4.94
N ALA A 224 25.73 -7.94 -4.35
CA ALA A 224 24.38 -8.43 -4.12
C ALA A 224 23.60 -8.67 -5.43
N HIS A 225 23.82 -7.84 -6.47
CA HIS A 225 23.26 -8.05 -7.81
C HIS A 225 23.86 -9.29 -8.47
N ALA A 226 25.19 -9.44 -8.47
CA ALA A 226 25.87 -10.62 -8.99
C ALA A 226 25.40 -11.92 -8.30
N ALA A 227 25.24 -11.90 -6.98
CA ALA A 227 24.73 -13.04 -6.23
C ALA A 227 23.28 -13.40 -6.60
N ARG A 228 22.43 -12.41 -6.87
CA ARG A 228 21.05 -12.66 -7.34
C ARG A 228 21.01 -13.21 -8.75
N LYS A 229 21.83 -12.67 -9.66
CA LYS A 229 21.97 -13.17 -11.03
C LYS A 229 22.41 -14.64 -11.03
N ALA A 230 23.41 -14.98 -10.23
CA ALA A 230 23.87 -16.35 -10.06
C ALA A 230 22.78 -17.29 -9.49
N ILE A 231 21.98 -16.82 -8.52
CA ILE A 231 20.84 -17.62 -7.99
C ILE A 231 19.79 -17.85 -9.08
N LYS A 232 19.49 -16.84 -9.90
CA LYS A 232 18.54 -16.92 -11.01
C LYS A 232 19.02 -17.91 -12.08
N GLU A 233 20.29 -17.81 -12.50
CA GLU A 233 20.89 -18.73 -13.48
C GLU A 233 20.90 -20.18 -12.97
N VAL A 234 21.16 -20.41 -11.69
CA VAL A 234 21.09 -21.75 -11.08
C VAL A 234 19.66 -22.29 -11.00
N GLN A 235 18.67 -21.43 -10.71
CA GLN A 235 17.25 -21.82 -10.67
C GLN A 235 16.65 -22.08 -12.05
N GLU A 236 17.11 -21.37 -13.09
CA GLU A 236 16.69 -21.57 -14.48
C GLU A 236 17.38 -22.78 -15.12
N ALA A 237 18.62 -23.12 -14.71
CA ALA A 237 19.36 -24.28 -15.21
C ALA A 237 18.99 -25.62 -14.53
N SER A 238 18.45 -25.62 -13.31
CA SER A 238 17.96 -26.83 -12.65
C SER A 238 17.00 -26.50 -11.49
N PRO A 239 15.68 -26.72 -11.63
CA PRO A 239 14.70 -26.29 -10.61
C PRO A 239 14.78 -27.06 -9.28
N ASP A 240 15.68 -28.05 -9.13
CA ASP A 240 15.77 -28.91 -7.93
C ASP A 240 17.18 -29.01 -7.29
N ALA A 241 18.16 -28.19 -7.67
CA ALA A 241 19.52 -28.28 -7.14
C ALA A 241 19.90 -27.11 -6.20
N ALA A 242 19.90 -27.35 -4.89
CA ALA A 242 20.43 -26.41 -3.89
C ALA A 242 21.93 -26.65 -3.61
N PRO A 243 22.80 -25.62 -3.56
CA PRO A 243 24.23 -25.81 -3.31
C PRO A 243 24.53 -26.04 -1.81
N LYS A 244 25.39 -27.03 -1.53
CA LYS A 244 25.90 -27.32 -0.18
C LYS A 244 26.86 -26.22 0.30
N ARG A 245 26.59 -25.64 1.47
CA ARG A 245 27.48 -24.67 2.13
C ARG A 245 28.68 -25.38 2.79
N ARG A 246 29.90 -24.96 2.44
CA ARG A 246 31.16 -25.33 3.11
C ARG A 246 31.24 -24.71 4.51
N GLY A 247 31.80 -25.48 5.46
CA GLY A 247 31.85 -25.19 6.89
C GLY A 247 32.92 -24.16 7.31
N ARG A 248 32.77 -23.66 8.55
CA ARG A 248 33.73 -22.80 9.28
C ARG A 248 34.07 -23.49 10.62
N PRO A 249 35.32 -23.44 11.10
CA PRO A 249 35.77 -24.27 12.21
C PRO A 249 35.22 -23.83 13.57
N ALA A 250 35.20 -24.79 14.49
CA ALA A 250 34.63 -24.73 15.83
C ALA A 250 35.47 -23.91 16.81
N THR A 251 34.81 -23.19 17.73
CA THR A 251 35.03 -23.28 19.19
C THR A 251 34.09 -22.36 19.99
N VAL A 252 33.90 -22.77 21.25
CA VAL A 252 33.15 -22.20 22.38
C VAL A 252 31.68 -22.62 22.49
N LYS A 253 31.46 -23.60 23.38
CA LYS A 253 30.17 -24.14 23.83
C LYS A 253 29.48 -23.12 24.74
N THR A 254 28.24 -22.76 24.38
CA THR A 254 27.23 -22.25 25.32
C THR A 254 25.98 -23.10 25.18
N VAL A 255 25.34 -23.36 26.33
CA VAL A 255 24.26 -24.33 26.56
C VAL A 255 23.14 -24.18 25.52
N GLU A 256 22.88 -25.27 24.79
CA GLU A 256 22.03 -25.28 23.59
C GLU A 256 20.58 -25.63 23.95
N ALA A 257 19.67 -24.65 23.85
CA ALA A 257 18.24 -24.93 23.77
C ALA A 257 17.96 -25.86 22.57
N PRO A 258 17.00 -26.80 22.64
CA PRO A 258 16.86 -27.84 21.63
C PRO A 258 16.63 -27.22 20.25
N LYS A 259 17.65 -27.32 19.38
CA LYS A 259 17.56 -26.88 17.99
C LYS A 259 16.48 -27.73 17.31
N ARG A 260 15.37 -27.09 16.93
CA ARG A 260 14.35 -27.71 16.06
C ARG A 260 15.05 -28.18 14.78
N LYS A 261 15.20 -29.51 14.62
CA LYS A 261 15.70 -30.10 13.38
C LYS A 261 14.76 -29.73 12.24
N ARG A 262 15.33 -29.35 11.09
CA ARG A 262 14.58 -29.14 9.86
C ARG A 262 13.89 -30.45 9.50
N ARG A 263 12.57 -30.40 9.27
CA ARG A 263 11.84 -31.59 8.83
C ARG A 263 12.42 -32.10 7.51
N THR A 264 12.60 -33.42 7.40
CA THR A 264 13.03 -34.04 6.14
C THR A 264 11.94 -33.92 5.09
N LYS A 265 12.27 -34.12 3.81
CA LYS A 265 11.28 -34.11 2.72
C LYS A 265 10.18 -35.16 2.98
N ALA A 266 10.56 -36.35 3.44
CA ALA A 266 9.64 -37.41 3.83
C ALA A 266 8.71 -37.01 5.00
N GLU A 267 9.23 -36.34 6.02
CA GLU A 267 8.40 -35.84 7.14
C GLU A 267 7.42 -34.73 6.69
N MET A 268 7.83 -33.90 5.73
CA MET A 268 6.97 -32.88 5.16
C MET A 268 5.88 -33.47 4.27
N GLU A 269 6.18 -34.53 3.52
CA GLU A 269 5.22 -35.26 2.69
C GLU A 269 4.24 -36.06 3.55
N ALA A 270 4.71 -36.76 4.58
CA ALA A 270 3.86 -37.44 5.56
C ALA A 270 2.93 -36.44 6.28
N TYR A 271 3.45 -35.28 6.69
CA TYR A 271 2.62 -34.22 7.28
C TYR A 271 1.57 -33.70 6.29
N LYS A 272 1.92 -33.48 5.02
CA LYS A 272 0.96 -33.03 4.00
C LYS A 272 -0.12 -34.10 3.75
N ALA A 273 0.26 -35.37 3.69
CA ALA A 273 -0.67 -36.49 3.55
C ALA A 273 -1.63 -36.58 4.75
N GLU A 274 -1.11 -36.43 5.97
CA GLU A 274 -1.91 -36.41 7.19
C GLU A 274 -2.89 -35.21 7.22
N GLN A 275 -2.48 -34.02 6.76
CA GLN A 275 -3.37 -32.87 6.67
C GLN A 275 -4.39 -32.99 5.53
N ALA A 276 -4.05 -33.68 4.44
CA ALA A 276 -4.96 -33.97 3.35
C ALA A 276 -6.02 -35.02 3.72
N ALA A 277 -5.67 -35.97 4.60
CA ALA A 277 -6.57 -36.99 5.13
C ALA A 277 -7.51 -36.47 6.23
N LYS A 278 -7.28 -35.26 6.77
CA LYS A 278 -8.18 -34.66 7.78
C LYS A 278 -9.50 -34.25 7.13
N PRO A 279 -10.65 -34.65 7.69
CA PRO A 279 -11.95 -34.29 7.15
C PRO A 279 -12.09 -32.77 7.11
N LYS A 280 -12.50 -32.24 5.95
CA LYS A 280 -12.69 -30.80 5.75
C LYS A 280 -13.89 -30.35 6.57
N LEU A 281 -13.63 -29.68 7.69
CA LEU A 281 -14.66 -29.08 8.54
C LEU A 281 -15.54 -28.14 7.70
N SER A 282 -16.85 -28.31 7.84
CA SER A 282 -17.84 -27.42 7.26
C SER A 282 -17.67 -26.00 7.82
N ARG A 283 -18.19 -25.01 7.07
CA ARG A 283 -18.12 -23.60 7.47
C ARG A 283 -18.77 -23.34 8.84
N VAL A 284 -19.75 -24.15 9.23
CA VAL A 284 -20.42 -24.06 10.54
C VAL A 284 -19.48 -24.54 11.65
N GLU A 285 -18.84 -25.69 11.48
CA GLU A 285 -17.90 -26.26 12.46
C GLU A 285 -16.65 -25.38 12.63
N ILE A 286 -16.16 -24.76 11.55
CA ILE A 286 -15.05 -23.80 11.62
C ILE A 286 -15.43 -22.59 12.49
N LEU A 287 -16.65 -22.07 12.33
CA LEU A 287 -17.13 -20.93 13.11
C LEU A 287 -17.37 -21.29 14.58
N GLU A 288 -17.83 -22.51 14.85
CA GLU A 288 -18.05 -23.01 16.20
C GLU A 288 -16.73 -23.24 16.95
N LYS A 289 -15.75 -23.86 16.28
CA LYS A 289 -14.40 -24.06 16.82
C LYS A 289 -13.69 -22.72 17.09
N ALA A 290 -13.88 -21.73 16.21
CA ALA A 290 -13.37 -20.37 16.43
C ALA A 290 -14.06 -19.65 17.60
N ARG A 291 -15.37 -19.88 17.82
CA ARG A 291 -16.09 -19.34 18.99
C ARG A 291 -15.63 -19.98 20.29
N ALA A 292 -15.43 -21.30 20.31
CA ALA A 292 -14.92 -22.03 21.47
C ALA A 292 -13.51 -21.54 21.87
N ALA A 293 -12.61 -21.37 20.90
CA ALA A 293 -11.26 -20.84 21.15
C ALA A 293 -11.28 -19.40 21.72
N ARG A 294 -12.21 -18.56 21.25
CA ARG A 294 -12.40 -17.19 21.80
C ARG A 294 -12.97 -17.20 23.22
N LYS A 295 -13.86 -18.14 23.54
CA LYS A 295 -14.42 -18.29 24.89
C LYS A 295 -13.36 -18.75 25.89
N ALA A 296 -12.48 -19.67 25.49
CA ALA A 296 -11.33 -20.09 26.30
C ALA A 296 -10.34 -18.94 26.55
N SER A 297 -10.09 -18.10 25.55
CA SER A 297 -9.26 -16.89 25.67
C SER A 297 -9.88 -15.81 26.56
N ALA A 298 -11.21 -15.69 26.57
CA ALA A 298 -11.92 -14.71 27.41
C ALA A 298 -11.95 -15.11 28.89
N ALA A 299 -12.01 -16.41 29.20
CA ALA A 299 -11.96 -16.91 30.57
C ALA A 299 -10.62 -16.60 31.25
N GLY A 300 -9.49 -16.72 30.52
CA GLY A 300 -8.16 -16.39 31.06
C GLY A 300 -7.90 -14.91 31.34
N ASN A 301 -8.75 -14.00 30.85
CA ASN A 301 -8.53 -12.55 30.93
C ASN A 301 -9.40 -11.85 31.99
N THR A 302 -10.14 -12.61 32.81
CA THR A 302 -11.00 -12.08 33.88
C THR A 302 -10.34 -12.05 35.27
N ALA A 303 -9.11 -12.57 35.40
CA ALA A 303 -8.36 -12.56 36.68
C ALA A 303 -7.51 -11.30 36.93
N SER A 304 -7.51 -10.31 36.03
CA SER A 304 -6.68 -9.10 36.17
C SER A 304 -7.46 -7.85 35.77
N LYS A 305 -8.43 -7.43 36.58
CA LYS A 305 -9.03 -6.08 36.56
C LYS A 305 -9.98 -5.84 37.74
N THR A 306 -9.41 -5.76 38.94
CA THR A 306 -10.05 -5.06 40.06
C THR A 306 -9.14 -3.90 40.47
N THR A 307 -9.76 -2.76 40.74
CA THR A 307 -9.23 -1.42 41.12
C THR A 307 -8.92 -0.46 39.97
N GLY A 308 -9.91 0.38 39.64
CA GLY A 308 -9.78 1.54 38.74
C GLY A 308 -11.11 2.29 38.59
N LYS A 309 -11.39 3.16 39.55
CA LYS A 309 -12.59 3.99 39.75
C LYS A 309 -13.04 4.72 38.46
N LYS A 310 -14.27 4.47 37.98
CA LYS A 310 -14.93 5.26 36.92
C LYS A 310 -15.24 6.68 37.43
N ARG A 311 -14.80 7.71 36.70
CA ARG A 311 -15.35 9.07 36.81
C ARG A 311 -16.20 9.37 35.56
N GLY A 312 -17.46 9.71 35.82
CA GLY A 312 -18.46 10.04 34.80
C GLY A 312 -18.18 11.36 34.10
N ARG A 313 -18.80 11.53 32.93
CA ARG A 313 -18.77 12.75 32.14
C ARG A 313 -20.23 13.14 31.79
N PRO A 314 -20.62 14.42 31.92
CA PRO A 314 -22.01 14.83 31.83
C PRO A 314 -22.51 14.87 30.38
N ALA A 315 -23.83 14.72 30.24
CA ALA A 315 -24.58 14.73 29.00
C ALA A 315 -24.62 16.14 28.38
N SER A 316 -24.55 16.21 27.04
CA SER A 316 -24.90 17.42 26.30
C SER A 316 -25.78 17.12 25.08
N ALA A 317 -26.99 17.68 25.14
CA ALA A 317 -27.86 18.24 24.11
C ALA A 317 -28.08 17.51 22.75
N LYS A 318 -29.37 17.28 22.49
CA LYS A 318 -30.01 16.76 21.27
C LYS A 318 -29.63 17.55 20.01
N ALA A 319 -29.19 16.84 18.98
CA ALA A 319 -29.22 17.29 17.59
C ALA A 319 -30.37 16.58 16.85
N THR A 320 -31.12 17.36 16.08
CA THR A 320 -32.31 16.98 15.29
C THR A 320 -32.02 15.85 14.31
N GLU A 321 -32.91 14.84 14.30
CA GLU A 321 -32.71 13.54 13.68
C GLU A 321 -33.20 13.53 12.21
N ALA A 322 -32.27 13.39 11.25
CA ALA A 322 -32.60 12.97 9.88
C ALA A 322 -33.07 11.50 9.88
N PRO A 323 -33.98 11.07 8.98
CA PRO A 323 -34.62 9.76 9.08
C PRO A 323 -33.58 8.63 8.95
N LYS A 324 -33.27 8.00 10.08
CA LYS A 324 -32.44 6.80 10.13
C LYS A 324 -33.16 5.70 9.35
N ARG A 325 -32.51 5.16 8.31
CA ARG A 325 -32.96 3.92 7.66
C ARG A 325 -33.16 2.86 8.74
N LYS A 326 -34.41 2.47 9.00
CA LYS A 326 -34.75 1.40 9.94
C LYS A 326 -33.98 0.14 9.54
N ARG A 327 -33.17 -0.37 10.47
CA ARG A 327 -32.54 -1.69 10.33
C ARG A 327 -33.66 -2.73 10.36
N ARG A 328 -33.65 -3.64 9.38
CA ARG A 328 -34.60 -4.76 9.37
C ARG A 328 -34.48 -5.56 10.65
N THR A 329 -35.62 -5.92 11.23
CA THR A 329 -35.65 -6.79 12.42
C THR A 329 -35.19 -8.19 12.05
N LYS A 330 -34.85 -9.00 13.06
CA LYS A 330 -34.44 -10.40 12.84
C LYS A 330 -35.55 -11.20 12.11
N ALA A 331 -36.81 -10.97 12.49
CA ALA A 331 -37.98 -11.57 11.84
C ALA A 331 -38.11 -11.16 10.36
N GLU A 332 -37.93 -9.87 10.05
CA GLU A 332 -37.96 -9.37 8.66
C GLU A 332 -36.81 -9.94 7.82
N MET A 333 -35.64 -10.17 8.43
CA MET A 333 -34.49 -10.80 7.77
C MET A 333 -34.70 -12.29 7.55
N GLU A 334 -35.40 -12.98 8.45
CA GLU A 334 -35.74 -14.39 8.33
C GLU A 334 -36.84 -14.62 7.29
N ALA A 335 -37.88 -13.78 7.28
CA ALA A 335 -38.92 -13.78 6.24
C ALA A 335 -38.32 -13.51 4.85
N TYR A 336 -37.42 -12.52 4.73
CA TYR A 336 -36.72 -12.25 3.48
C TYR A 336 -35.85 -13.42 3.02
N LYS A 337 -35.21 -14.15 3.95
CA LYS A 337 -34.42 -15.34 3.60
C LYS A 337 -35.30 -16.51 3.16
N ALA A 338 -36.44 -16.71 3.82
CA ALA A 338 -37.41 -17.73 3.44
C ALA A 338 -37.97 -17.45 2.04
N GLU A 339 -38.32 -16.19 1.75
CA GLU A 339 -38.79 -15.75 0.43
C GLU A 339 -37.71 -15.89 -0.67
N GLN A 340 -36.43 -15.69 -0.33
CA GLN A 340 -35.33 -15.89 -1.28
C GLN A 340 -34.96 -17.37 -1.47
N ALA A 341 -35.30 -18.24 -0.51
CA ALA A 341 -35.06 -19.67 -0.63
C ALA A 341 -36.08 -20.37 -1.54
N THR A 342 -37.28 -19.82 -1.69
CA THR A 342 -38.33 -20.35 -2.58
C THR A 342 -38.25 -19.81 -4.01
N LYS A 343 -37.42 -18.79 -4.27
CA LYS A 343 -37.24 -18.25 -5.62
C LYS A 343 -36.34 -19.18 -6.46
N PRO A 344 -36.76 -19.56 -7.68
CA PRO A 344 -35.95 -20.39 -8.55
C PRO A 344 -34.61 -19.68 -8.84
N LYS A 345 -33.51 -20.43 -8.74
CA LYS A 345 -32.17 -19.92 -9.01
C LYS A 345 -32.05 -19.65 -10.50
N LEU A 346 -32.00 -18.37 -10.86
CA LEU A 346 -31.79 -17.93 -12.24
C LEU A 346 -30.45 -18.47 -12.74
N SER A 347 -30.46 -19.05 -13.94
CA SER A 347 -29.27 -19.45 -14.65
C SER A 347 -28.39 -18.24 -14.97
N ARG A 348 -27.11 -18.49 -15.22
CA ARG A 348 -26.14 -17.44 -15.56
C ARG A 348 -26.57 -16.61 -16.78
N ALA A 349 -27.26 -17.24 -17.74
CA ALA A 349 -27.80 -16.58 -18.91
C ALA A 349 -28.92 -15.60 -18.55
N GLU A 350 -29.89 -16.02 -17.74
CA GLU A 350 -31.01 -15.18 -17.29
C GLU A 350 -30.56 -14.01 -16.41
N ILE A 351 -29.52 -14.22 -15.58
CA ILE A 351 -28.91 -13.14 -14.78
C ILE A 351 -28.30 -12.07 -15.69
N LEU A 352 -27.57 -12.49 -16.72
CA LEU A 352 -26.95 -11.58 -17.70
C LEU A 352 -27.99 -10.83 -18.51
N GLU A 353 -29.09 -11.48 -18.87
CA GLU A 353 -30.20 -10.86 -19.59
C GLU A 353 -30.93 -9.81 -18.73
N LYS A 354 -31.29 -10.14 -17.48
CA LYS A 354 -31.88 -9.19 -16.54
C LYS A 354 -30.97 -8.00 -16.26
N ALA A 355 -29.65 -8.22 -16.16
CA ALA A 355 -28.69 -7.14 -16.00
C ALA A 355 -28.60 -6.23 -17.26
N ARG A 356 -28.72 -6.80 -18.47
CA ARG A 356 -28.76 -6.04 -19.73
C ARG A 356 -30.06 -5.23 -19.85
N ALA A 357 -31.21 -5.81 -19.48
CA ALA A 357 -32.50 -5.13 -19.47
C ALA A 357 -32.52 -3.95 -18.48
N ALA A 358 -32.01 -4.14 -17.26
CA ALA A 358 -31.89 -3.06 -16.26
C ALA A 358 -30.98 -1.91 -16.73
N ARG A 359 -29.89 -2.22 -17.45
CA ARG A 359 -29.00 -1.21 -18.06
C ARG A 359 -29.69 -0.44 -19.19
N LYS A 360 -30.49 -1.09 -20.04
CA LYS A 360 -31.29 -0.42 -21.08
C LYS A 360 -32.36 0.49 -20.46
N ALA A 361 -33.05 0.03 -19.42
CA ALA A 361 -34.07 0.83 -18.73
C ALA A 361 -33.48 2.10 -18.06
N ASN A 362 -32.30 1.99 -17.44
CA ASN A 362 -31.61 3.16 -16.87
C ASN A 362 -31.01 4.10 -17.92
N LYS A 363 -30.74 3.62 -19.14
CA LYS A 363 -30.24 4.44 -20.25
C LYS A 363 -31.36 5.22 -20.96
N LYS A 364 -32.62 4.76 -20.88
CA LYS A 364 -33.81 5.50 -21.36
C LYS A 364 -34.34 6.56 -20.39
N LYS A 365 -33.87 6.56 -19.13
CA LYS A 365 -34.25 7.53 -18.09
C LYS A 365 -33.26 8.70 -17.92
N LYS A 366 -32.22 8.73 -18.76
CA LYS A 366 -31.28 9.84 -18.91
C LYS A 366 -31.42 10.34 -20.33
#